data_AF-A0AAU9XX81-F1
#
_entry.id   AF-A0AAU9XX81-F1
#
_cell.length_a   1.000
_cell.length_b   1.000
_cell.length_c   1.000
_cell.angle_alpha   90.00
_cell.angle_beta   90.00
_cell.angle_gamma   90.00
#
_symmetry.space_group_name_H-M   'P 1'
#
loop_
_entity.id
_entity.type
_entity.pdbx_description
1 polymer ?
#
loop_
_entity_poly.entity_id
_entity_poly.type
_entity_poly.pdbx_seq_one_letter_code
_entity_poly.pdbx_strand_id
1 'polypeptide(L)' 'MKQNRPIPQWVRLRTGNTIRYNAKRRHWRRTKLGL' A
#
# COMPACT_ATOMS: atom_id res chain seq x y z
N MET A 1 -10.13 3.12 -7.10
CA MET A 1 -9.61 3.82 -5.89
C MET A 1 -9.37 2.93 -4.66
N LYS A 2 -10.06 1.78 -4.50
CA LYS A 2 -10.01 0.93 -3.30
C LYS A 2 -8.61 0.35 -2.96
N GLN A 3 -7.70 0.27 -3.93
CA GLN A 3 -6.34 -0.27 -3.73
C GLN A 3 -5.37 0.72 -3.04
N ASN A 4 -5.66 2.03 -3.05
CA ASN A 4 -4.72 3.07 -2.59
C ASN A 4 -4.81 3.33 -1.08
N ARG A 5 -4.58 2.30 -0.26
CA ARG A 5 -4.66 2.35 1.21
C ARG A 5 -3.36 1.92 1.88
N PRO A 6 -3.06 2.44 3.09
CA PRO A 6 -1.95 1.94 3.88
C PRO A 6 -2.19 0.47 4.29
N ILE A 7 -1.10 -0.22 4.66
CA ILE A 7 -1.19 -1.59 5.15
C ILE A 7 -1.79 -1.58 6.57
N PRO A 8 -2.80 -2.43 6.85
CA PRO A 8 -3.36 -2.58 8.18
C PRO A 8 -2.31 -3.01 9.20
N GLN A 9 -2.44 -2.52 10.44
CA GLN A 9 -1.44 -2.74 11.47
C GLN A 9 -1.31 -4.22 11.86
N TRP A 10 -2.42 -4.96 11.95
CA TRP A 10 -2.40 -6.39 12.28
C TRP A 10 -1.63 -7.24 11.28
N VAL A 11 -1.55 -6.83 10.00
CA VAL A 11 -0.77 -7.53 8.99
C VAL A 11 0.71 -7.51 9.37
N ARG A 12 1.22 -6.40 9.93
CA ARG A 12 2.62 -6.29 10.37
C ARG A 12 2.96 -7.24 11.52
N LEU A 13 1.97 -7.65 12.30
CA LEU A 13 2.16 -8.53 13.47
C LEU A 13 2.13 -10.03 13.10
N ARG A 14 1.88 -10.38 11.84
CA ARG A 14 1.86 -11.78 11.41
C ARG A 14 3.29 -12.37 11.42
N THR A 15 3.43 -13.58 11.97
CA THR A 15 4.70 -14.32 11.97
C THR A 15 5.21 -14.54 10.55
N GLY A 16 6.50 -14.32 10.33
CA GLY A 16 7.14 -14.46 9.01
C GLY A 16 6.78 -13.37 7.99
N ASN A 17 6.09 -12.30 8.40
CA ASN A 17 5.76 -11.22 7.48
C ASN A 17 6.96 -10.27 7.26
N THR A 18 7.35 -10.10 6.00
CA THR A 18 8.41 -9.18 5.55
C THR A 18 7.87 -7.83 5.09
N ILE A 19 6.55 -7.68 4.95
CA ILE A 19 5.91 -6.52 4.33
C ILE A 19 5.82 -5.37 5.34
N ARG A 20 6.55 -4.27 5.08
CA ARG A 20 6.57 -3.05 5.93
C ARG A 20 5.58 -1.97 5.49
N TYR A 21 5.45 -1.74 4.19
CA TYR A 21 4.58 -0.71 3.61
C TYR A 21 4.03 -1.12 2.24
N ASN A 22 2.97 -0.45 1.78
CA ASN A 22 2.38 -0.71 0.47
C ASN A 22 3.22 0.01 -0.61
N ALA A 23 4.17 -0.70 -1.21
CA ALA A 23 5.02 -0.16 -2.26
C ALA A 23 4.25 0.28 -3.52
N LYS A 24 3.06 -0.30 -3.77
CA LYS A 24 2.20 0.04 -4.90
C LYS A 24 1.20 1.17 -4.58
N ARG A 25 1.37 1.87 -3.45
CA ARG A 25 0.52 3.01 -3.08
C ARG A 25 0.80 4.18 -4.03
N ARG A 26 -0.25 4.72 -4.62
CA ARG A 26 -0.15 5.79 -5.62
C ARG A 26 -0.48 7.14 -5.00
N HIS A 27 0.30 8.16 -5.34
CA HIS A 27 -0.06 9.55 -5.07
C HIS A 27 -0.51 10.26 -6.36
N TRP A 28 -1.64 10.98 -6.32
CA TRP A 28 -2.26 11.55 -7.51
C TRP A 28 -1.47 12.70 -8.16
N ARG A 29 -0.60 13.37 -7.39
CA ARG A 29 0.34 14.37 -7.93
C ARG A 29 1.58 13.75 -8.57
N ARG A 30 1.99 12.54 -8.15
CA ARG A 30 3.24 11.90 -8.64
C ARG A 30 3.01 10.96 -9.82
N THR A 31 1.89 10.23 -9.86
CA THR A 31 1.63 9.23 -10.91
C THR A 31 0.17 9.30 -11.34
N LYS A 32 -0.04 9.55 -12.64
CA LYS A 32 -1.37 9.61 -13.28
C LYS A 32 -1.85 8.21 -13.65
N LEU A 33 -3.17 8.05 -13.81
CA LEU A 33 -3.80 6.75 -14.07
C LEU A 33 -3.85 6.39 -15.56
N GLY A 34 -3.50 7.32 -16.46
CA GLY A 34 -3.56 7.08 -17.91
C GLY A 34 -4.95 6.70 -18.42
N LEU A 35 -6.00 7.17 -17.74
CA LEU A 35 -7.40 7.03 -18.12
C LEU A 35 -7.84 8.29 -18.86
#